data_AF-A0A3D0ULJ4-F1
#
_entry.id   AF-A0A3D0ULJ4-F1
#
_cell.length_a   1.000
_cell.length_b   1.000
_cell.length_c   1.000
_cell.angle_alpha   90.00
_cell.angle_beta   90.00
_cell.angle_gamma   90.00
#
_symmetry.space_group_name_H-M   'P 1'
#
loop_
_entity.id
_entity.type
_entity.pdbx_description
1 polymer ?
#
loop_
_entity_poly.entity_id
_entity_poly.type
_entity_poly.pdbx_seq_one_letter_code
_entity_poly.pdbx_strand_id
1 'polypeptide(L)'
;MFANNQMAGIGLMPNEQTDEDYSGADIVEAIRVYNNTFYGNDFGISGGDNLVAFNNIIVKSTTFGVSRVQGKAGGNSVVAYTLFHGNGTDTTQSQLGAGNLFGQNPRFAGPPNPGPDSQFGTLDDDFSSLILQDNSPAIDAGVTQYTTFDGELIPQTPISFDGAAPDLGCQEHNLLPPSPTSNQGAEIWIPILFVNSDSAYNSPQIFCGQ
;
A
#
# COMPACT_ATOMS: atom_id res chain seq x y z
N MET A 1 -0.64 -7.15 1.46
CA MET A 1 -0.71 -6.97 -0.01
C MET A 1 -2.16 -6.79 -0.42
N PHE A 2 -2.44 -5.89 -1.36
CA PHE A 2 -3.79 -5.56 -1.85
C PHE A 2 -3.84 -5.70 -3.37
N ALA A 3 -4.52 -6.71 -3.90
CA ALA A 3 -4.46 -6.98 -5.33
C ALA A 3 -5.82 -7.33 -5.93
N ASN A 4 -6.06 -6.82 -7.13
CA ASN A 4 -7.23 -7.04 -7.98
C ASN A 4 -8.56 -6.79 -7.26
N ASN A 5 -8.60 -5.83 -6.34
CA ASN A 5 -9.88 -5.36 -5.80
C ASN A 5 -10.64 -4.64 -6.92
N GLN A 6 -11.91 -4.98 -7.11
CA GLN A 6 -12.77 -4.33 -8.11
C GLN A 6 -12.98 -2.82 -7.85
N MET A 7 -12.56 -2.32 -6.67
CA MET A 7 -12.71 -0.94 -6.23
C MET A 7 -11.37 -0.39 -5.69
N ALA A 8 -11.26 0.04 -4.42
CA ALA A 8 -10.01 0.55 -3.85
C ALA A 8 -9.18 -0.52 -3.11
N GLY A 9 -7.85 -0.42 -3.16
CA GLY A 9 -6.97 -1.18 -2.26
C GLY A 9 -7.10 -0.70 -0.81
N ILE A 10 -7.17 0.62 -0.61
CA ILE A 10 -7.64 1.29 0.61
C ILE A 10 -8.55 2.45 0.19
N GLY A 11 -9.79 2.45 0.65
CA GLY A 11 -10.77 3.51 0.40
C GLY A 11 -11.31 4.11 1.69
N LEU A 12 -11.38 5.44 1.76
CA LEU A 12 -11.90 6.19 2.90
C LEU A 12 -13.20 6.91 2.52
N MET A 13 -14.29 6.58 3.21
CA MET A 13 -15.63 7.11 2.93
C MET A 13 -16.13 8.01 4.07
N PRO A 14 -16.59 9.23 3.79
CA PRO A 14 -17.24 10.08 4.77
C PRO A 14 -18.69 9.62 5.01
N ASN A 15 -19.24 10.00 6.17
CA ASN A 15 -20.68 9.96 6.49
C ASN A 15 -21.36 8.57 6.56
N GLU A 16 -20.63 7.51 6.95
CA GLU A 16 -21.20 6.16 7.16
C GLU A 16 -21.92 5.57 5.92
N GLN A 17 -21.67 6.11 4.73
CA GLN A 17 -22.18 5.54 3.49
C GLN A 17 -21.41 4.26 3.15
N THR A 18 -22.15 3.20 2.82
CA THR A 18 -21.60 1.89 2.41
C THR A 18 -21.52 1.74 0.89
N ASP A 19 -22.00 2.73 0.13
CA ASP A 19 -21.83 2.78 -1.31
C ASP A 19 -20.50 3.46 -1.62
N GLU A 20 -19.52 2.72 -2.14
CA GLU A 20 -18.18 3.24 -2.46
C GLU A 20 -18.25 4.33 -3.56
N ASP A 21 -18.19 5.59 -3.14
CA ASP A 21 -18.26 6.76 -4.03
C ASP A 21 -16.90 7.45 -4.26
N TYR A 22 -15.84 6.91 -3.66
CA TYR A 22 -14.46 7.44 -3.72
C TYR A 22 -14.35 8.92 -3.29
N SER A 23 -15.31 9.42 -2.52
CA SER A 23 -15.35 10.83 -2.15
C SER A 23 -14.15 11.24 -1.32
N GLY A 24 -13.58 10.31 -0.54
CA GLY A 24 -12.47 10.58 0.37
C GLY A 24 -13.01 11.25 1.64
N ALA A 25 -12.81 10.61 2.79
CA ALA A 25 -13.26 11.15 4.05
C ALA A 25 -12.26 12.17 4.64
N ASP A 26 -12.77 13.32 5.10
CA ASP A 26 -12.07 14.21 6.05
C ASP A 26 -12.01 13.53 7.43
N ILE A 27 -11.17 12.51 7.58
CA ILE A 27 -10.92 11.87 8.87
C ILE A 27 -9.85 12.63 9.64
N VAL A 28 -10.10 12.86 10.93
CA VAL A 28 -9.11 13.44 11.84
C VAL A 28 -8.09 12.37 12.26
N GLU A 29 -8.53 11.12 12.26
CA GLU A 29 -7.75 9.94 12.63
C GLU A 29 -6.59 9.72 11.67
N ALA A 30 -5.41 9.54 12.25
CA ALA A 30 -4.20 9.28 11.52
C ALA A 30 -4.20 7.87 10.91
N ILE A 31 -4.01 7.76 9.60
CA ILE A 31 -3.83 6.49 8.89
C ILE A 31 -2.39 6.38 8.41
N ARG A 32 -1.78 5.21 8.63
CA ARG A 32 -0.38 4.93 8.30
C ARG A 32 -0.33 3.74 7.37
N VAL A 33 0.13 3.93 6.14
CA VAL A 33 0.18 2.88 5.10
C VAL A 33 1.62 2.71 4.63
N TYR A 34 2.27 1.61 4.97
CA TYR A 34 3.65 1.42 4.55
C TYR A 34 4.03 -0.01 4.23
N ASN A 35 5.01 -0.18 3.34
CA ASN A 35 5.51 -1.49 2.88
C ASN A 35 4.37 -2.39 2.34
N ASN A 36 3.50 -1.82 1.50
CA ASN A 36 2.46 -2.55 0.81
C ASN A 36 2.65 -2.55 -0.70
N THR A 37 2.29 -3.67 -1.33
CA THR A 37 2.12 -3.76 -2.78
C THR A 37 0.64 -3.72 -3.12
N PHE A 38 0.25 -2.74 -3.93
CA PHE A 38 -1.06 -2.56 -4.54
C PHE A 38 -0.97 -2.93 -6.02
N TYR A 39 -1.74 -3.92 -6.46
CA TYR A 39 -1.67 -4.41 -7.84
C TYR A 39 -3.06 -4.53 -8.47
N GLY A 40 -3.32 -3.87 -9.59
CA GLY A 40 -4.52 -4.13 -10.38
C GLY A 40 -5.85 -3.65 -9.77
N ASN A 41 -5.82 -2.77 -8.76
CA ASN A 41 -7.02 -2.19 -8.14
C ASN A 41 -7.58 -1.03 -9.00
N ASP A 42 -8.84 -0.62 -8.89
CA ASP A 42 -9.31 0.58 -9.62
C ASP A 42 -8.64 1.86 -9.10
N PHE A 43 -8.59 1.96 -7.77
CA PHE A 43 -7.80 2.94 -7.04
C PHE A 43 -6.79 2.21 -6.17
N GLY A 44 -5.50 2.59 -6.21
CA GLY A 44 -4.51 2.06 -5.26
C GLY A 44 -4.83 2.51 -3.84
N ILE A 45 -4.80 3.84 -3.62
CA ILE A 45 -5.20 4.49 -2.37
C ILE A 45 -6.13 5.66 -2.70
N SER A 46 -7.26 5.78 -2.01
CA SER A 46 -8.18 6.92 -2.16
C SER A 46 -8.55 7.57 -0.81
N GLY A 47 -8.38 8.89 -0.75
CA GLY A 47 -8.76 9.75 0.37
C GLY A 47 -7.75 9.82 1.52
N GLY A 48 -8.08 10.66 2.51
CA GLY A 48 -7.38 10.75 3.79
C GLY A 48 -6.74 12.11 4.07
N ASP A 49 -7.37 12.89 4.96
CA ASP A 49 -6.88 14.19 5.45
C ASP A 49 -5.74 14.07 6.49
N ASN A 50 -5.48 12.85 6.98
CA ASN A 50 -4.37 12.51 7.87
C ASN A 50 -3.74 11.14 7.50
N LEU A 51 -3.52 10.89 6.21
CA LEU A 51 -2.95 9.64 5.68
C LEU A 51 -1.49 9.79 5.24
N VAL A 52 -0.60 9.04 5.88
CA VAL A 52 0.81 8.95 5.51
C VAL A 52 1.03 7.62 4.81
N ALA A 53 1.38 7.67 3.52
CA ALA A 53 1.73 6.51 2.70
C ALA A 53 3.20 6.55 2.30
N PHE A 54 3.99 5.55 2.69
CA PHE A 54 5.39 5.44 2.24
C PHE A 54 5.87 4.02 2.05
N ASN A 55 6.97 3.82 1.31
CA ASN A 55 7.51 2.51 0.95
C ASN A 55 6.50 1.58 0.22
N ASN A 56 5.54 2.14 -0.51
CA ASN A 56 4.54 1.34 -1.21
C ASN A 56 4.93 1.11 -2.68
N ILE A 57 4.41 0.03 -3.27
CA ILE A 57 4.41 -0.18 -4.72
C ILE A 57 2.96 -0.14 -5.20
N ILE A 58 2.64 0.72 -6.18
CA ILE A 58 1.31 0.86 -6.76
C ILE A 58 1.38 0.65 -8.26
N VAL A 59 0.78 -0.45 -8.72
CA VAL A 59 0.99 -0.96 -10.08
C VAL A 59 -0.35 -1.33 -10.71
N LYS A 60 -0.51 -0.95 -11.98
CA LYS A 60 -1.66 -1.33 -12.81
C LYS A 60 -3.01 -0.93 -12.23
N SER A 61 -3.08 0.15 -11.45
CA SER A 61 -4.38 0.67 -11.05
C SER A 61 -5.14 1.24 -12.24
N THR A 62 -6.40 0.84 -12.45
CA THR A 62 -7.10 1.17 -13.71
C THR A 62 -7.44 2.65 -13.84
N THR A 63 -7.84 3.30 -12.74
CA THR A 63 -8.22 4.72 -12.75
C THR A 63 -7.12 5.60 -12.14
N PHE A 64 -6.80 5.42 -10.86
CA PHE A 64 -5.73 6.19 -10.19
C PHE A 64 -4.84 5.32 -9.31
N GLY A 65 -3.53 5.59 -9.31
CA GLY A 65 -2.62 5.02 -8.32
C GLY A 65 -2.93 5.55 -6.93
N VAL A 66 -2.90 6.87 -6.76
CA VAL A 66 -3.39 7.55 -5.55
C VAL A 66 -4.30 8.73 -5.90
N SER A 67 -5.39 8.89 -5.15
CA SER A 67 -6.34 9.99 -5.30
C SER A 67 -6.68 10.61 -3.94
N ARG A 68 -6.73 11.94 -3.85
CA ARG A 68 -7.26 12.67 -2.68
C ARG A 68 -6.54 12.38 -1.36
N VAL A 69 -5.25 12.05 -1.39
CA VAL A 69 -4.39 12.02 -0.20
C VAL A 69 -3.83 13.42 0.01
N GLN A 70 -4.69 14.34 0.42
CA GLN A 70 -4.34 15.73 0.67
C GLN A 70 -5.11 16.18 1.91
N GLY A 71 -4.40 16.63 2.95
CA GLY A 71 -5.02 17.20 4.13
C GLY A 71 -5.05 18.73 4.06
N LYS A 72 -5.56 19.37 5.11
CA LYS A 72 -5.44 20.82 5.29
C LYS A 72 -3.98 21.27 5.22
N ALA A 73 -3.74 22.53 4.86
CA ALA A 73 -2.39 23.10 4.87
C ALA A 73 -1.72 22.91 6.23
N GLY A 74 -0.55 22.25 6.26
CA GLY A 74 0.14 21.86 7.49
C GLY A 74 -0.33 20.54 8.11
N GLY A 75 -1.17 19.78 7.41
CA GLY A 75 -1.56 18.41 7.78
C GLY A 75 -0.49 17.39 7.43
N ASN A 76 -0.63 16.19 8.00
CA ASN A 76 0.36 15.11 7.86
C ASN A 76 0.16 14.29 6.57
N SER A 77 -0.91 14.48 5.79
CA SER A 77 -1.16 13.68 4.61
C SER A 77 -0.07 13.80 3.56
N VAL A 78 0.50 12.67 3.18
CA VAL A 78 1.62 12.63 2.24
C VAL A 78 1.78 11.24 1.63
N VAL A 79 2.15 11.21 0.35
CA VAL A 79 2.64 10.02 -0.35
C VAL A 79 4.12 10.21 -0.65
N ALA A 80 4.99 9.44 -0.02
CA ALA A 80 6.44 9.50 -0.19
C ALA A 80 6.99 8.11 -0.51
N TYR A 81 8.22 8.02 -1.03
CA TYR A 81 8.92 6.74 -1.27
C TYR A 81 8.01 5.66 -1.87
N THR A 82 7.17 6.03 -2.84
CA THR A 82 6.20 5.12 -3.47
C THR A 82 6.55 4.95 -4.93
N LEU A 83 6.59 3.70 -5.40
CA LEU A 83 6.79 3.39 -6.81
C LEU A 83 5.44 3.28 -7.52
N PHE A 84 5.33 3.97 -8.65
CA PHE A 84 4.16 3.99 -9.50
C PHE A 84 4.48 3.42 -10.88
N HIS A 85 3.72 2.43 -11.33
CA HIS A 85 3.94 1.84 -12.66
C HIS A 85 2.66 1.33 -13.33
N GLY A 86 2.42 1.80 -14.55
CA GLY A 86 1.34 1.28 -15.40
C GLY A 86 -0.07 1.59 -14.87
N ASN A 87 -0.22 2.60 -14.02
CA ASN A 87 -1.53 3.09 -13.56
C ASN A 87 -2.18 3.96 -14.66
N GLY A 88 -3.51 4.09 -14.64
CA GLY A 88 -4.22 5.02 -15.52
C GLY A 88 -3.75 6.47 -15.34
N THR A 89 -3.68 6.92 -14.08
CA THR A 89 -2.96 8.12 -13.67
C THR A 89 -2.30 7.86 -12.32
N ASP A 90 -0.99 8.10 -12.21
CA ASP A 90 -0.24 7.74 -11.00
C ASP A 90 -0.78 8.45 -9.75
N THR A 91 -1.04 9.77 -9.83
CA THR A 91 -1.53 10.54 -8.70
C THR A 91 -2.48 11.66 -9.13
N THR A 92 -3.52 11.91 -8.36
CA THR A 92 -4.39 13.10 -8.50
C THR A 92 -4.77 13.68 -7.14
N GLN A 93 -4.85 15.01 -7.04
CA GLN A 93 -5.29 15.71 -5.81
C GLN A 93 -4.60 15.17 -4.54
N SER A 94 -3.30 14.93 -4.60
CA SER A 94 -2.55 14.29 -3.51
C SER A 94 -1.25 15.03 -3.23
N GLN A 95 -0.88 15.11 -1.95
CA GLN A 95 0.37 15.72 -1.50
C GLN A 95 1.52 14.73 -1.67
N LEU A 96 2.51 15.10 -2.48
CA LEU A 96 3.68 14.25 -2.75
C LEU A 96 4.87 14.65 -1.89
N GLY A 97 5.48 13.67 -1.23
CA GLY A 97 6.74 13.78 -0.52
C GLY A 97 7.95 13.38 -1.38
N ALA A 98 9.08 13.19 -0.72
CA ALA A 98 10.33 12.79 -1.36
C ALA A 98 10.31 11.32 -1.82
N GLY A 99 11.25 10.95 -2.70
CA GLY A 99 11.57 9.55 -3.00
C GLY A 99 10.58 8.79 -3.89
N ASN A 100 9.52 9.42 -4.40
CA ASN A 100 8.57 8.77 -5.29
C ASN A 100 9.21 8.42 -6.66
N LEU A 101 8.91 7.21 -7.16
CA LEU A 101 9.44 6.70 -8.43
C LEU A 101 8.30 6.55 -9.44
N PHE A 102 8.24 7.43 -10.43
CA PHE A 102 7.19 7.43 -11.45
C PHE A 102 7.62 6.70 -12.73
N GLY A 103 6.73 5.85 -13.27
CA GLY A 103 6.93 5.11 -14.50
C GLY A 103 7.94 3.96 -14.43
N GLN A 104 8.60 3.75 -13.29
CA GLN A 104 9.63 2.74 -13.12
C GLN A 104 9.02 1.35 -12.95
N ASN A 105 9.41 0.38 -13.78
CA ASN A 105 8.89 -0.98 -13.66
C ASN A 105 9.47 -1.65 -12.40
N PRO A 106 8.64 -2.15 -11.46
CA PRO A 106 9.11 -2.82 -10.23
C PRO A 106 9.78 -4.18 -10.50
N ARG A 107 9.75 -4.69 -11.74
CA ARG A 107 10.37 -5.95 -12.15
C ARG A 107 9.97 -7.12 -11.26
N PHE A 108 8.66 -7.31 -11.09
CA PHE A 108 8.17 -8.55 -10.48
C PHE A 108 8.52 -9.77 -11.33
N ALA A 109 8.69 -10.92 -10.68
CA ALA A 109 8.91 -12.21 -11.37
C ALA A 109 7.79 -12.51 -12.37
N GLY A 110 6.55 -12.09 -12.06
CA GLY A 110 5.43 -12.14 -12.98
C GLY A 110 4.17 -11.45 -12.43
N PRO A 111 3.12 -11.29 -13.26
CA PRO A 111 1.81 -10.86 -12.79
C PRO A 111 1.18 -11.95 -11.89
N PRO A 112 0.31 -11.58 -10.93
CA PRO A 112 -0.43 -12.55 -10.13
C PRO A 112 -1.37 -13.37 -11.02
N ASN A 113 -1.69 -14.58 -10.56
CA ASN A 113 -2.47 -15.57 -11.27
C ASN A 113 -3.80 -15.80 -10.54
N PRO A 114 -4.96 -15.71 -11.23
CA PRO A 114 -6.27 -15.95 -10.62
C PRO A 114 -6.53 -17.41 -10.25
N GLY A 115 -5.58 -18.32 -10.50
CA GLY A 115 -5.75 -19.73 -10.21
C GLY A 115 -6.59 -20.48 -11.27
N PRO A 116 -6.87 -21.77 -11.02
CA PRO A 116 -7.59 -22.64 -11.95
C PRO A 116 -8.94 -22.14 -12.46
N ASP A 117 -9.71 -21.38 -11.66
CA ASP A 117 -11.03 -20.90 -12.08
C ASP A 117 -10.99 -19.64 -12.97
N SER A 118 -9.80 -19.06 -13.14
CA SER A 118 -9.53 -17.86 -13.92
C SER A 118 -10.28 -16.61 -13.44
N GLN A 119 -10.72 -16.57 -12.18
CA GLN A 119 -11.38 -15.43 -11.57
C GLN A 119 -10.58 -14.92 -10.37
N PHE A 120 -10.27 -13.62 -10.35
CA PHE A 120 -9.68 -13.01 -9.17
C PHE A 120 -10.72 -12.81 -8.06
N GLY A 121 -10.29 -12.91 -6.80
CA GLY A 121 -11.13 -12.74 -5.61
C GLY A 121 -11.59 -14.06 -4.99
N THR A 122 -10.96 -15.18 -5.37
CA THR A 122 -11.26 -16.53 -4.88
C THR A 122 -10.09 -17.07 -4.07
N LEU A 123 -10.29 -18.22 -3.41
CA LEU A 123 -9.29 -18.80 -2.52
C LEU A 123 -8.02 -19.28 -3.26
N ASP A 124 -8.10 -19.51 -4.57
CA ASP A 124 -7.03 -20.04 -5.41
C ASP A 124 -6.16 -18.96 -6.09
N ASP A 125 -6.38 -17.68 -5.77
CA ASP A 125 -5.52 -16.59 -6.19
C ASP A 125 -4.06 -16.80 -5.74
N ASP A 126 -3.13 -16.74 -6.70
CA ASP A 126 -1.69 -16.88 -6.48
C ASP A 126 -0.96 -15.56 -6.76
N PHE A 127 -0.38 -15.02 -5.69
CA PHE A 127 0.39 -13.77 -5.71
C PHE A 127 1.90 -14.00 -5.51
N SER A 128 2.37 -15.25 -5.50
CA SER A 128 3.76 -15.62 -5.26
C SER A 128 4.73 -15.05 -6.31
N SER A 129 4.23 -14.61 -7.46
CA SER A 129 5.02 -13.99 -8.52
C SER A 129 5.35 -12.51 -8.28
N LEU A 130 4.75 -11.87 -7.26
CA LEU A 130 4.98 -10.47 -6.89
C LEU A 130 6.27 -10.27 -6.08
N ILE A 131 7.30 -11.06 -6.40
CA ILE A 131 8.64 -10.97 -5.83
C ILE A 131 9.51 -10.10 -6.75
N LEU A 132 10.26 -9.15 -6.16
CA LEU A 132 11.19 -8.29 -6.89
C LEU A 132 12.32 -9.12 -7.52
N GLN A 133 12.67 -8.82 -8.77
CA GLN A 133 13.82 -9.41 -9.46
C GLN A 133 15.05 -8.50 -9.37
N ASP A 134 16.23 -9.06 -9.61
CA ASP A 134 17.49 -8.34 -9.68
C ASP A 134 17.39 -7.05 -10.51
N ASN A 135 18.03 -5.99 -10.02
CA ASN A 135 18.00 -4.65 -10.62
C ASN A 135 16.60 -4.03 -10.68
N SER A 136 15.66 -4.48 -9.84
CA SER A 136 14.43 -3.74 -9.62
C SER A 136 14.75 -2.36 -9.03
N PRO A 137 14.12 -1.28 -9.52
CA PRO A 137 14.24 0.05 -8.93
C PRO A 137 13.55 0.15 -7.56
N ALA A 138 12.80 -0.86 -7.14
CA ALA A 138 12.21 -0.94 -5.81
C ALA A 138 13.19 -1.47 -4.74
N ILE A 139 14.32 -2.05 -5.14
CA ILE A 139 15.33 -2.56 -4.22
C ILE A 139 16.12 -1.40 -3.61
N ASP A 140 16.34 -1.42 -2.29
CA ASP A 140 17.09 -0.42 -1.53
C ASP A 140 16.60 1.03 -1.74
N ALA A 141 15.30 1.21 -2.03
CA ALA A 141 14.74 2.52 -2.41
C ALA A 141 13.83 3.16 -1.35
N GLY A 142 13.52 2.42 -0.28
CA GLY A 142 12.66 2.87 0.81
C GLY A 142 13.38 3.61 1.93
N VAL A 143 12.64 3.91 3.00
CA VAL A 143 13.14 4.51 4.24
C VAL A 143 12.72 3.69 5.45
N THR A 144 13.55 3.66 6.49
CA THR A 144 13.28 2.85 7.69
C THR A 144 12.17 3.41 8.57
N GLN A 145 11.96 4.72 8.51
CA GLN A 145 10.88 5.46 9.17
C GLN A 145 10.56 6.71 8.34
N TYR A 146 9.31 7.15 8.41
CA TYR A 146 8.89 8.44 7.92
C TYR A 146 8.65 9.40 9.10
N THR A 147 9.12 10.64 8.97
CA THR A 147 8.83 11.71 9.93
C THR A 147 7.73 12.60 9.37
N THR A 148 6.60 12.66 10.04
CA THR A 148 5.48 13.54 9.67
C THR A 148 5.82 15.02 9.87
N PHE A 149 4.93 15.89 9.42
CA PHE A 149 5.09 17.33 9.62
C PHE A 149 5.11 17.75 11.09
N ASP A 150 4.36 17.06 11.96
CA ASP A 150 4.33 17.29 13.41
C ASP A 150 5.44 16.55 14.19
N GLY A 151 6.30 15.79 13.50
CA GLY A 151 7.47 15.12 14.08
C GLY A 151 7.23 13.70 14.60
N GLU A 152 6.06 13.11 14.34
CA GLU A 152 5.77 11.69 14.59
C GLU A 152 6.67 10.81 13.71
N LEU A 153 7.26 9.77 14.30
CA LEU A 153 8.00 8.73 13.58
C LEU A 153 7.09 7.54 13.29
N ILE A 154 7.02 7.14 12.02
CA ILE A 154 6.18 6.04 11.54
C ILE A 154 7.04 5.02 10.79
N PRO A 155 6.99 3.73 11.16
CA PRO A 155 6.59 3.24 12.49
C PRO A 155 7.47 3.82 13.60
N GLN A 156 7.06 3.68 14.87
CA GLN A 156 7.87 4.16 16.01
C GLN A 156 9.20 3.41 16.18
N THR A 157 9.24 2.15 15.74
CA THR A 157 10.47 1.34 15.66
C THR A 157 10.87 1.25 14.20
N PRO A 158 12.16 1.46 13.83
CA PRO A 158 12.61 1.35 12.45
C PRO A 158 12.26 0.00 11.81
N ILE A 159 11.87 0.06 10.54
CA ILE A 159 11.64 -1.11 9.68
C ILE A 159 12.95 -1.89 9.56
N SER A 160 12.87 -3.21 9.71
CA SER A 160 14.01 -4.12 9.48
C SER A 160 14.12 -4.43 8.00
N PHE A 161 15.33 -4.51 7.48
CA PHE A 161 15.57 -4.72 6.05
C PHE A 161 16.89 -5.45 5.84
N ASP A 162 17.08 -5.99 4.64
CA ASP A 162 18.39 -6.45 4.17
C ASP A 162 18.94 -5.48 3.13
N GLY A 163 20.26 -5.29 3.08
CA GLY A 163 20.89 -4.35 2.14
C GLY A 163 21.14 -2.94 2.70
N ALA A 164 21.01 -1.94 1.83
CA ALA A 164 21.34 -0.54 2.10
C ALA A 164 20.15 0.28 2.61
N ALA A 165 18.93 -0.09 2.23
CA ALA A 165 17.67 0.48 2.72
C ALA A 165 16.52 -0.53 2.54
N PRO A 166 15.35 -0.32 3.18
CA PRO A 166 14.18 -1.17 2.91
C PRO A 166 13.81 -1.19 1.44
N ASP A 167 13.37 -2.36 0.96
CA ASP A 167 12.76 -2.46 -0.35
C ASP A 167 11.36 -1.85 -0.31
N LEU A 168 10.91 -1.33 -1.45
CA LEU A 168 9.53 -0.88 -1.58
C LEU A 168 8.60 -2.10 -1.67
N GLY A 169 7.40 -1.94 -1.13
CA GLY A 169 6.35 -2.96 -1.21
C GLY A 169 6.42 -3.97 -0.07
N CYS A 170 5.72 -5.09 -0.27
CA CYS A 170 5.44 -6.05 0.80
C CYS A 170 6.53 -7.11 1.08
N GLN A 171 7.55 -7.21 0.23
CA GLN A 171 8.57 -8.25 0.33
C GLN A 171 9.95 -7.68 0.03
N GLU A 172 10.90 -7.97 0.92
CA GLU A 172 12.32 -7.74 0.67
C GLU A 172 12.83 -8.78 -0.34
N HIS A 173 13.65 -8.35 -1.28
CA HIS A 173 14.18 -9.17 -2.37
C HIS A 173 15.03 -10.34 -1.86
N ASN A 174 15.81 -10.13 -0.79
CA ASN A 174 16.73 -11.13 -0.25
C ASN A 174 16.17 -11.97 0.90
N LEU A 175 14.98 -11.65 1.41
CA LEU A 175 14.33 -12.47 2.43
C LEU A 175 13.44 -13.50 1.74
N LEU A 176 13.76 -14.78 1.93
CA LEU A 176 12.87 -15.86 1.51
C LEU A 176 11.52 -15.69 2.24
N PRO A 177 10.37 -15.86 1.56
CA PRO A 177 9.08 -15.87 2.24
C PRO A 177 9.10 -16.94 3.34
N PRO A 178 8.41 -16.71 4.48
CA PRO A 178 8.33 -17.72 5.53
C PRO A 178 7.82 -19.02 4.93
N SER A 179 8.55 -20.11 5.16
CA SER A 179 8.13 -21.44 4.68
C SER A 179 6.74 -21.75 5.23
N PRO A 180 5.78 -22.20 4.40
CA PRO A 180 4.44 -22.51 4.89
C PRO A 180 4.55 -23.67 5.89
N THR A 181 4.41 -23.39 7.18
CA THR A 181 4.28 -24.44 8.18
C THR A 181 2.94 -25.12 7.96
N SER A 182 2.99 -26.39 7.57
CA SER A 182 1.81 -27.24 7.39
C SER A 182 0.90 -27.19 8.62
N ASN A 183 -0.40 -26.97 8.38
CA ASN A 183 -1.53 -27.18 9.30
C ASN A 183 -1.86 -26.10 10.33
N GLN A 184 -1.85 -24.84 9.92
CA GLN A 184 -2.96 -23.93 10.26
C GLN A 184 -3.40 -23.28 8.95
N GLY A 185 -4.72 -23.14 8.74
CA GLY A 185 -5.25 -22.53 7.53
C GLY A 185 -4.47 -21.25 7.26
N ALA A 186 -3.89 -21.14 6.07
CA ALA A 186 -3.34 -19.89 5.61
C ALA A 186 -4.51 -18.91 5.58
N GLU A 187 -4.72 -18.21 6.69
CA GLU A 187 -5.47 -16.97 6.70
C GLU A 187 -4.61 -16.02 5.86
N ILE A 188 -4.81 -16.10 4.55
CA ILE A 188 -4.52 -15.00 3.66
C ILE A 188 -5.48 -13.92 4.12
N TRP A 189 -5.02 -13.11 5.06
CA TRP A 189 -5.70 -11.88 5.46
C TRP A 189 -5.75 -11.01 4.20
N ILE A 190 -6.89 -11.04 3.51
CA ILE A 190 -7.33 -9.98 2.61
C ILE A 190 -8.20 -9.07 3.46
N PRO A 191 -7.66 -8.10 4.22
CA PRO A 191 -8.52 -7.04 4.69
C PRO A 191 -8.65 -6.07 3.52
N ILE A 192 -9.83 -5.99 2.89
CA ILE A 192 -10.34 -4.64 2.68
C ILE A 192 -10.48 -4.08 4.10
N LEU A 193 -9.51 -3.28 4.56
CA LEU A 193 -9.57 -2.70 5.88
C LEU A 193 -10.52 -1.49 5.83
N PHE A 194 -11.79 -1.73 6.16
CA PHE A 194 -12.65 -0.68 6.69
C PHE A 194 -12.13 -0.36 8.09
N VAL A 195 -11.43 0.76 8.24
CA VAL A 195 -11.02 1.22 9.56
C VAL A 195 -12.25 1.81 10.26
N ASN A 196 -12.76 1.12 11.28
CA ASN A 196 -13.77 1.65 12.19
C ASN A 196 -13.07 2.25 13.43
N SER A 197 -13.40 3.49 13.78
CA SER A 197 -12.66 4.34 14.71
C SER A 197 -13.01 4.08 16.19
N ASP A 198 -12.69 2.90 16.71
CA ASP A 198 -13.02 2.53 18.11
C ASP A 198 -11.80 2.41 19.05
N SER A 199 -10.76 3.23 18.88
CA SER A 199 -9.86 3.58 20.01
C SER A 199 -9.05 4.87 19.79
N ALA A 200 -9.10 5.79 20.75
CA ALA A 200 -8.53 7.14 20.65
C ALA A 200 -6.99 7.24 20.83
N TYR A 201 -6.24 6.13 20.82
CA TYR A 201 -4.81 6.14 21.19
C TYR A 201 -3.86 5.35 20.28
N ASN A 202 -4.35 4.63 19.27
CA ASN A 202 -3.49 3.98 18.29
C ASN A 202 -4.02 4.26 16.89
N SER A 203 -3.25 5.03 16.11
CA SER A 203 -3.51 5.22 14.69
C SER A 203 -3.51 3.87 13.97
N PRO A 204 -4.54 3.54 13.17
CA PRO A 204 -4.54 2.37 12.30
C PRO A 204 -3.26 2.34 11.45
N GLN A 205 -2.47 1.27 11.61
CA GLN A 205 -1.32 0.99 10.76
C GLN A 205 -1.63 -0.17 9.82
N ILE A 206 -1.36 0.05 8.54
CA ILE A 206 -1.61 -0.89 7.45
C ILE A 206 -0.26 -1.20 6.81
N PHE A 207 0.25 -2.40 7.06
CA PHE A 207 1.50 -2.88 6.50
C PHE A 207 1.45 -4.38 6.27
N CYS A 208 2.22 -4.87 5.30
CA CYS A 208 2.46 -6.30 5.16
C CYS A 208 3.53 -6.69 6.20
N GLY A 209 3.24 -7.66 7.07
CA GLY A 209 4.23 -8.15 8.03
C GLY A 209 5.46 -8.68 7.29
N GLN A 210 6.63 -8.13 7.63
CA GLN A 210 7.93 -8.61 7.15
C GLN A 210 8.39 -9.81 7.97
#